data_AF-A0A9P0A1U3-F1
#
_entry.id   AF-A0A9P0A1U3-F1
#
_cell.length_a   1.000
_cell.length_b   1.000
_cell.length_c   1.000
_cell.angle_alpha   90.00
_cell.angle_beta   90.00
_cell.angle_gamma   90.00
#
_symmetry.space_group_name_H-M   'P 1'
#
loop_
_entity.id
_entity.type
_entity.pdbx_description
1 polymer ?
#
loop_
_entity_poly.entity_id
_entity_poly.type
_entity_poly.pdbx_seq_one_letter_code
_entity_poly.pdbx_strand_id
1 'polypeptide(L)'
;MSTRSFTLTGKESILSHRYFPPIELNENRNYSIGLTHFVVYNSVPNIEERNNLFHFGEETIVIPTGSYEIEDIENYLKQKLRNEISLKANHNTLRCEIQGSKEIDFTKPGSIGRLLGFGHEKLAANILHSSTQPVDIVKLNVIIIDCNIVSGAYINERESHAIYQFAPVTSPGFKIIEIPHNILYLPVKRKQIDNISLSITDQDGRLLNFRGETITVGLHLKEDGI
;
A
#
# COMPACT_ATOMS: atom_id res chain seq x y z
N MET A 1 -12.35 -12.05 33.69
CA MET A 1 -12.46 -11.43 32.35
C MET A 1 -12.09 -12.49 31.34
N SER A 2 -13.01 -12.89 30.47
CA SER A 2 -12.70 -13.82 29.37
C SER A 2 -11.97 -13.03 28.29
N THR A 3 -10.69 -13.32 28.04
CA THR A 3 -9.94 -12.77 26.91
C THR A 3 -9.77 -13.83 25.83
N ARG A 4 -9.76 -13.41 24.55
CA ARG A 4 -9.53 -14.30 23.40
C ARG A 4 -8.60 -13.61 22.41
N SER A 5 -7.68 -14.37 21.83
CA SER A 5 -6.83 -13.91 20.74
C SER A 5 -7.23 -14.58 19.43
N PHE A 6 -7.13 -13.84 18.34
CA PHE A 6 -7.34 -14.34 16.98
C PHE A 6 -6.11 -14.04 16.14
N THR A 7 -5.73 -14.96 15.27
CA THR A 7 -4.69 -14.73 14.27
C THR A 7 -5.26 -15.09 12.91
N LEU A 8 -5.25 -14.14 12.00
CA LEU A 8 -5.66 -14.35 10.61
C LEU A 8 -4.41 -14.24 9.74
N THR A 9 -4.21 -15.24 8.87
CA THR A 9 -3.10 -15.29 7.93
C THR A 9 -3.64 -15.58 6.52
N GLY A 10 -3.08 -14.92 5.52
CA GLY A 10 -3.45 -15.10 4.12
C GLY A 10 -2.48 -14.41 3.17
N LYS A 11 -2.75 -14.47 1.87
CA LYS A 11 -1.92 -13.85 0.82
C LYS A 11 -2.61 -12.70 0.09
N GLU A 12 -3.88 -12.46 0.43
CA GLU A 12 -4.71 -11.40 -0.10
C GLU A 12 -4.95 -10.35 0.97
N SER A 13 -5.14 -9.10 0.55
CA SER A 13 -5.42 -7.98 1.47
C SER A 13 -6.83 -8.02 2.09
N ILE A 14 -7.59 -9.08 1.82
CA ILE A 14 -8.79 -9.43 2.58
C ILE A 14 -8.50 -10.76 3.29
N LEU A 15 -8.41 -10.71 4.61
CA LEU A 15 -8.24 -11.89 5.45
C LEU A 15 -9.58 -12.22 6.09
N SER A 16 -10.15 -13.39 5.80
CA SER A 16 -11.47 -13.76 6.33
C SER A 16 -11.48 -15.19 6.83
N HIS A 17 -12.06 -15.40 8.01
CA HIS A 17 -12.24 -16.73 8.58
C HIS A 17 -13.63 -16.90 9.18
N ARG A 18 -14.23 -18.07 8.97
CA ARG A 18 -15.55 -18.42 9.52
C ARG A 18 -15.37 -19.33 10.73
N TYR A 19 -16.16 -19.09 11.76
CA TYR A 19 -16.18 -19.87 12.99
C TYR A 19 -17.47 -20.69 13.05
N PHE A 20 -17.32 -22.01 13.12
CA PHE A 20 -18.44 -22.93 13.28
C PHE A 20 -18.10 -23.97 14.38
N PRO A 21 -18.83 -24.01 15.50
CA PRO A 21 -19.95 -23.13 15.84
C PRO A 21 -19.50 -21.66 16.02
N PRO A 22 -20.42 -20.69 15.89
CA PRO A 22 -20.11 -19.29 16.14
C PRO A 22 -19.53 -19.07 17.54
N ILE A 23 -18.71 -18.04 17.65
CA ILE A 23 -18.20 -17.57 18.94
C ILE A 23 -19.31 -16.79 19.64
N GLU A 24 -19.85 -17.38 20.69
CA GLU A 24 -20.84 -16.74 21.56
C GLU A 24 -20.14 -15.88 22.62
N LEU A 25 -20.59 -14.63 22.74
CA LEU A 25 -20.24 -13.67 23.77
C LEU A 25 -21.42 -13.49 24.75
N ASN A 26 -21.14 -13.06 25.99
CA ASN A 26 -22.21 -12.84 26.96
C ASN A 26 -23.06 -11.62 26.58
N GLU A 27 -24.35 -11.81 26.37
CA GLU A 27 -25.31 -10.75 26.03
C GLU A 27 -25.31 -9.57 27.00
N ASN A 28 -25.05 -9.83 28.29
CA ASN A 28 -25.07 -8.82 29.36
C ASN A 28 -23.73 -8.09 29.55
N ARG A 29 -22.75 -8.31 28.67
CA ARG A 29 -21.40 -7.73 28.78
C ARG A 29 -21.01 -7.00 27.51
N ASN A 30 -20.24 -5.94 27.64
CA ASN A 30 -19.63 -5.26 26.51
C ASN A 30 -18.27 -5.88 26.20
N TYR A 31 -17.91 -5.82 24.92
CA TYR A 31 -16.67 -6.38 24.43
C TYR A 31 -16.04 -5.38 23.47
N SER A 32 -14.73 -5.32 23.55
CA SER A 32 -13.93 -4.53 22.64
C SER A 32 -12.80 -5.38 22.07
N ILE A 33 -12.44 -5.11 20.83
CA ILE A 33 -11.36 -5.80 20.11
C ILE A 33 -10.33 -4.78 19.64
N GLY A 34 -9.06 -5.17 19.69
CA GLY A 34 -7.95 -4.34 19.22
C GLY A 34 -6.93 -5.15 18.44
N LEU A 35 -6.16 -4.46 17.61
CA LEU A 35 -5.05 -5.05 16.87
C LEU A 35 -3.85 -5.24 17.80
N THR A 36 -3.21 -6.41 17.75
CA THR A 36 -2.03 -6.75 18.55
C THR A 36 -0.74 -6.71 17.72
N HIS A 37 -0.82 -7.11 16.46
CA HIS A 37 0.30 -7.05 15.53
C HIS A 37 -0.18 -7.16 14.09
N PHE A 38 0.61 -6.61 13.17
CA PHE A 38 0.50 -6.77 11.74
C PHE A 38 1.88 -7.07 11.16
N VAL A 39 1.99 -8.13 10.34
CA VAL A 39 3.26 -8.56 9.75
C VAL A 39 3.06 -8.91 8.28
N VAL A 40 3.87 -8.33 7.41
CA VAL A 40 3.94 -8.64 5.98
C VAL A 40 5.30 -8.23 5.42
N TYR A 41 5.73 -8.79 4.29
CA TYR A 41 6.82 -8.19 3.50
C TYR A 41 6.33 -6.93 2.77
N ASN A 42 7.12 -5.86 2.80
CA ASN A 42 6.85 -4.65 2.02
C ASN A 42 7.12 -4.93 0.54
N SER A 43 6.09 -5.39 -0.15
CA SER A 43 6.13 -5.70 -1.57
C SER A 43 5.15 -4.83 -2.38
N VAL A 44 4.62 -3.75 -1.81
CA VAL A 44 3.62 -2.90 -2.47
C VAL A 44 4.23 -2.24 -3.72
N PRO A 45 3.71 -2.50 -4.93
CA PRO A 45 4.31 -2.00 -6.15
C PRO A 45 3.97 -0.52 -6.39
N ASN A 46 4.97 0.26 -6.83
CA ASN A 46 4.75 1.61 -7.35
C ASN A 46 4.58 1.62 -8.88
N ILE A 47 5.10 0.61 -9.58
CA ILE A 47 4.87 0.36 -11.00
C ILE A 47 3.96 -0.87 -11.17
N GLU A 48 2.88 -0.71 -11.91
CA GLU A 48 1.88 -1.73 -12.25
C GLU A 48 1.40 -1.54 -13.69
N GLU A 49 0.58 -2.45 -14.23
CA GLU A 49 0.08 -2.42 -15.63
C GLU A 49 -0.55 -1.08 -16.05
N ARG A 50 -1.09 -0.32 -15.09
CA ARG A 50 -1.70 1.00 -15.33
C ARG A 50 -0.72 2.14 -15.56
N ASN A 51 0.57 1.97 -15.23
CA ASN A 51 1.57 3.05 -15.24
C ASN A 51 3.00 2.54 -15.56
N ASN A 52 3.13 1.49 -16.36
CA ASN A 52 4.41 0.82 -16.61
C ASN A 52 4.97 0.97 -18.03
N LEU A 53 4.42 1.85 -18.85
CA LEU A 53 4.90 2.06 -20.22
C LEU A 53 5.86 3.24 -20.27
N PHE A 54 6.98 3.05 -20.96
CA PHE A 54 7.93 4.10 -21.28
C PHE A 54 8.11 4.18 -22.79
N HIS A 55 7.84 5.34 -23.40
CA HIS A 55 7.86 5.52 -24.85
C HIS A 55 9.08 6.36 -25.25
N PHE A 56 9.92 5.79 -26.13
CA PHE A 56 11.22 6.34 -26.50
C PHE A 56 11.40 6.28 -28.03
N GLY A 57 11.17 7.42 -28.70
CA GLY A 57 10.99 7.46 -30.16
C GLY A 57 9.84 6.54 -30.58
N GLU A 58 10.12 5.59 -31.48
CA GLU A 58 9.16 4.58 -31.94
C GLU A 58 9.07 3.35 -31.01
N GLU A 59 9.96 3.24 -30.01
CA GLU A 59 10.05 2.09 -29.11
C GLU A 59 9.12 2.29 -27.90
N THR A 60 8.51 1.19 -27.43
CA THR A 60 7.75 1.17 -26.17
C THR A 60 8.33 0.08 -25.28
N ILE A 61 8.83 0.48 -24.11
CA ILE A 61 9.37 -0.41 -23.10
C ILE A 61 8.30 -0.61 -22.03
N VAL A 62 8.02 -1.89 -21.74
CA VAL A 62 7.20 -2.29 -20.59
C VAL A 62 8.13 -2.52 -19.41
N ILE A 63 7.89 -1.79 -18.32
CA ILE A 63 8.58 -1.97 -17.05
C ILE A 63 7.80 -3.03 -16.24
N PRO A 64 8.44 -4.07 -15.70
CA PRO A 64 7.74 -5.10 -14.94
C PRO A 64 7.10 -4.53 -13.67
N THR A 65 5.98 -5.10 -13.23
CA THR A 65 5.34 -4.73 -11.96
C THR A 65 6.31 -4.91 -10.78
N GLY A 66 6.43 -3.90 -9.93
CA GLY A 66 7.35 -3.93 -8.80
C GLY A 66 7.43 -2.63 -8.02
N SER A 67 8.31 -2.65 -7.02
CA SER A 67 8.66 -1.50 -6.19
C SER A 67 10.04 -1.04 -6.64
N TYR A 68 10.13 0.17 -7.19
CA TYR A 68 11.36 0.69 -7.79
C TYR A 68 11.74 2.04 -7.18
N GLU A 69 13.02 2.21 -6.90
CA GLU A 69 13.62 3.54 -6.76
C GLU A 69 13.91 4.13 -8.15
N ILE A 70 14.19 5.43 -8.22
CA ILE A 70 14.52 6.10 -9.49
C ILE A 70 15.76 5.46 -10.16
N GLU A 71 16.75 5.06 -9.36
CA GLU A 71 17.95 4.37 -9.85
C GLU A 71 17.62 3.01 -10.47
N ASP A 72 16.68 2.26 -9.89
CA ASP A 72 16.26 0.96 -10.44
C ASP A 72 15.61 1.12 -11.82
N ILE A 73 14.76 2.16 -11.96
CA ILE A 73 14.13 2.52 -13.25
C ILE A 73 15.21 2.93 -14.25
N GLU A 74 16.15 3.78 -13.84
CA GLU A 74 17.27 4.22 -14.70
C GLU A 74 18.06 3.02 -15.22
N ASN A 75 18.48 2.13 -14.32
CA ASN A 75 19.27 0.95 -14.65
C ASN A 75 18.52 0.02 -15.62
N TYR A 76 17.23 -0.22 -15.37
CA TYR A 76 16.39 -1.02 -16.27
C TYR A 76 16.28 -0.39 -17.67
N LEU A 77 16.00 0.92 -17.74
CA LEU A 77 15.88 1.62 -19.01
C LEU A 77 17.21 1.69 -19.76
N LYS A 78 18.34 1.97 -19.07
CA LYS A 78 19.67 1.94 -19.67
C LYS A 78 20.01 0.59 -20.27
N GLN A 79 19.66 -0.51 -19.60
CA GLN A 79 19.87 -1.85 -20.13
C GLN A 79 19.05 -2.09 -21.41
N LYS A 80 17.78 -1.69 -21.42
CA LYS A 80 16.88 -1.87 -22.58
C LYS A 80 17.22 -0.95 -23.75
N LEU A 81 17.66 0.26 -23.46
CA LEU A 81 17.96 1.32 -24.43
C LEU A 81 19.46 1.49 -24.71
N ARG A 82 20.30 0.53 -24.31
CA ARG A 82 21.75 0.54 -24.59
C ARG A 82 22.47 1.82 -24.14
N ASN A 83 22.10 2.33 -22.96
CA ASN A 83 22.60 3.57 -22.35
C ASN A 83 22.25 4.87 -23.11
N GLU A 84 21.22 4.85 -23.97
CA GLU A 84 20.72 6.05 -24.66
C GLU A 84 19.86 6.98 -23.78
N ILE A 85 19.82 6.74 -22.45
CA ILE A 85 19.02 7.50 -21.50
C ILE A 85 19.76 7.71 -20.16
N SER A 86 19.48 8.85 -19.53
CA SER A 86 19.83 9.17 -18.14
C SER A 86 18.57 9.59 -17.40
N LEU A 87 18.42 9.14 -16.16
CA LEU A 87 17.31 9.42 -15.27
C LEU A 87 17.83 9.60 -13.85
N LYS A 88 17.61 10.76 -13.23
CA LYS A 88 18.14 11.06 -11.89
C LYS A 88 17.09 11.70 -11.01
N ALA A 89 17.13 11.38 -9.72
CA ALA A 89 16.38 12.11 -8.72
C ALA A 89 17.20 13.33 -8.27
N ASN A 90 16.55 14.49 -8.24
CA ASN A 90 17.10 15.68 -7.60
C ASN A 90 16.60 15.73 -6.16
N HIS A 91 17.42 15.32 -5.19
CA HIS A 91 17.01 15.23 -3.79
C HIS A 91 16.66 16.58 -3.13
N ASN A 92 17.07 17.70 -3.72
CA ASN A 92 16.75 19.03 -3.20
C ASN A 92 15.33 19.46 -3.61
N THR A 93 14.95 19.20 -4.86
CA THR A 93 13.64 19.60 -5.41
C THR A 93 12.62 18.47 -5.39
N LEU A 94 13.07 17.24 -5.08
CA LEU A 94 12.33 15.98 -5.21
C LEU A 94 11.84 15.69 -6.63
N ARG A 95 12.37 16.40 -7.63
CA ARG A 95 12.01 16.23 -9.05
C ARG A 95 12.87 15.17 -9.73
N CYS A 96 12.41 14.72 -10.88
CA CYS A 96 13.18 13.86 -11.76
C CYS A 96 13.84 14.67 -12.87
N GLU A 97 15.10 14.36 -13.18
CA GLU A 97 15.82 14.88 -14.34
C GLU A 97 16.01 13.74 -15.35
N ILE A 98 15.58 13.96 -16.59
CA ILE A 98 15.62 12.94 -17.65
C ILE A 98 16.22 13.52 -18.92
N GLN A 99 17.09 12.75 -19.57
CA GLN A 99 17.64 13.06 -20.88
C GLN A 99 17.75 11.77 -21.68
N GLY A 100 17.31 11.81 -22.93
CA GLY A 100 17.41 10.67 -23.84
C GLY A 100 17.91 11.08 -25.22
N SER A 101 18.51 10.15 -25.96
CA SER A 101 18.98 10.36 -27.35
C SER A 101 17.85 10.61 -28.35
N LYS A 102 16.62 10.17 -28.00
CA LYS A 102 15.37 10.28 -28.78
C LYS A 102 14.30 11.02 -27.97
N GLU A 103 13.19 11.37 -28.64
CA GLU A 103 12.01 11.94 -27.99
C GLU A 103 11.45 10.96 -26.93
N ILE A 104 11.03 11.47 -25.78
CA ILE A 104 10.32 10.71 -24.76
C ILE A 104 8.88 11.18 -24.73
N ASP A 105 7.93 10.25 -24.88
CA ASP A 105 6.51 10.58 -25.00
C ASP A 105 5.72 10.12 -23.77
N PHE A 106 5.30 11.06 -22.93
CA PHE A 106 4.46 10.79 -21.76
C PHE A 106 2.97 11.03 -22.01
N THR A 107 2.56 11.33 -23.25
CA THR A 107 1.16 11.57 -23.61
C THR A 107 0.34 10.29 -23.77
N LYS A 108 1.00 9.14 -23.91
CA LYS A 108 0.32 7.88 -24.17
C LYS A 108 -0.28 7.27 -22.89
N PRO A 109 -1.45 6.59 -22.97
CA PRO A 109 -2.02 5.86 -21.84
C PRO A 109 -1.06 4.83 -21.26
N GLY A 110 -1.09 4.61 -19.95
CA GLY A 110 -0.18 3.67 -19.27
C GLY A 110 1.25 4.20 -19.07
N SER A 111 1.53 5.44 -19.50
CA SER A 111 2.82 6.10 -19.33
C SER A 111 3.25 6.17 -17.85
N ILE A 112 4.53 5.89 -17.61
CA ILE A 112 5.18 6.09 -16.31
C ILE A 112 5.42 7.57 -15.98
N GLY A 113 5.22 8.50 -16.92
CA GLY A 113 5.57 9.91 -16.78
C GLY A 113 5.02 10.56 -15.49
N ARG A 114 3.77 10.26 -15.11
CA ARG A 114 3.17 10.78 -13.87
C ARG A 114 3.91 10.33 -12.61
N LEU A 115 4.36 9.08 -12.56
CA LEU A 115 5.15 8.55 -11.44
C LEU A 115 6.52 9.25 -11.34
N LEU A 116 7.08 9.66 -12.48
CA LEU A 116 8.31 10.44 -12.56
C LEU A 116 8.09 11.96 -12.38
N GLY A 117 6.87 12.41 -12.10
CA GLY A 117 6.53 13.83 -11.88
C GLY A 117 6.31 14.65 -13.15
N PHE A 118 6.26 14.02 -14.32
CA PHE A 118 5.98 14.65 -15.62
C PHE A 118 4.48 14.70 -15.91
N GLY A 119 4.09 15.71 -16.69
CA GLY A 119 2.73 15.84 -17.17
C GLY A 119 2.48 14.99 -18.42
N HIS A 120 1.36 15.29 -19.07
CA HIS A 120 1.04 14.74 -20.38
C HIS A 120 1.76 15.54 -21.47
N GLU A 121 3.06 15.27 -21.63
CA GLU A 121 3.97 16.05 -22.48
C GLU A 121 4.96 15.17 -23.27
N LYS A 122 5.58 15.76 -24.29
CA LYS A 122 6.67 15.16 -25.06
C LYS A 122 7.97 15.91 -24.77
N LEU A 123 9.02 15.17 -24.49
CA LEU A 123 10.33 15.71 -24.18
C LEU A 123 11.25 15.57 -25.38
N ALA A 124 11.78 16.70 -25.86
CA ALA A 124 12.68 16.73 -27.00
C ALA A 124 13.99 15.98 -26.73
N ALA A 125 14.50 15.30 -27.76
CA ALA A 125 15.74 14.53 -27.74
C ALA A 125 16.97 15.39 -27.38
N ASN A 126 17.95 14.77 -26.72
CA ASN A 126 19.25 15.33 -26.36
C ASN A 126 19.20 16.59 -25.47
N ILE A 127 18.05 16.88 -24.85
CA ILE A 127 17.86 17.97 -23.89
C ILE A 127 17.63 17.36 -22.51
N LEU A 128 18.26 17.96 -21.49
CA LEU A 128 17.97 17.63 -20.09
C LEU A 128 16.66 18.31 -19.68
N HIS A 129 15.67 17.50 -19.31
CA HIS A 129 14.38 17.98 -18.82
C HIS A 129 14.25 17.70 -17.34
N SER A 130 13.59 18.60 -16.61
CA SER A 130 13.22 18.39 -15.22
C SER A 130 11.71 18.30 -15.10
N SER A 131 11.24 17.36 -14.28
CA SER A 131 9.82 17.17 -14.01
C SER A 131 9.22 18.43 -13.38
N THR A 132 7.95 18.70 -13.64
CA THR A 132 7.27 19.88 -13.07
C THR A 132 6.79 19.62 -11.64
N GLN A 133 6.52 18.35 -11.31
CA GLN A 133 6.12 17.89 -9.99
C GLN A 133 7.21 17.02 -9.35
N PRO A 134 7.22 16.89 -8.01
CA PRO A 134 8.00 15.86 -7.33
C PRO A 134 7.69 14.46 -7.87
N VAL A 135 8.66 13.54 -7.76
CA VAL A 135 8.46 12.13 -8.08
C VAL A 135 7.45 11.50 -7.11
N ASP A 136 6.58 10.65 -7.63
CA ASP A 136 5.53 9.95 -6.87
C ASP A 136 5.84 8.45 -6.83
N ILE A 137 7.03 8.11 -6.35
CA ILE A 137 7.50 6.73 -6.20
C ILE A 137 7.08 6.11 -4.85
N VAL A 138 6.73 6.95 -3.86
CA VAL A 138 6.23 6.52 -2.55
C VAL A 138 4.70 6.59 -2.52
N LYS A 139 4.04 5.56 -3.06
CA LYS A 139 2.56 5.53 -3.15
C LYS A 139 1.84 5.42 -1.80
N LEU A 140 2.48 4.82 -0.79
CA LEU A 140 1.82 4.38 0.43
C LEU A 140 2.14 5.33 1.59
N ASN A 141 1.16 6.14 1.99
CA ASN A 141 1.30 7.04 3.14
C ASN A 141 0.91 6.34 4.45
N VAL A 142 -0.24 5.66 4.45
CA VAL A 142 -0.78 4.96 5.62
C VAL A 142 -1.37 3.62 5.20
N ILE A 143 -1.16 2.61 6.03
CA ILE A 143 -1.85 1.33 5.97
C ILE A 143 -3.01 1.41 6.97
N ILE A 144 -4.22 1.15 6.49
CA ILE A 144 -5.44 1.10 7.31
C ILE A 144 -5.89 -0.36 7.36
N ILE A 145 -6.21 -0.84 8.56
CA ILE A 145 -6.75 -2.18 8.78
C ILE A 145 -8.18 -2.01 9.27
N ASP A 146 -9.15 -2.40 8.45
CA ASP A 146 -10.56 -2.44 8.82
C ASP A 146 -10.96 -3.83 9.33
N CYS A 147 -11.91 -3.88 10.26
CA CYS A 147 -12.46 -5.12 10.81
C CYS A 147 -13.99 -5.11 10.80
N ASN A 148 -14.61 -6.07 10.13
CA ASN A 148 -16.07 -6.08 9.93
C ASN A 148 -16.93 -6.11 11.22
N ILE A 149 -16.34 -6.49 12.36
CA ILE A 149 -17.06 -6.61 13.64
C ILE A 149 -16.95 -5.38 14.56
N VAL A 150 -16.21 -4.33 14.18
CA VAL A 150 -16.02 -3.13 15.03
C VAL A 150 -16.88 -1.93 14.60
N SER A 151 -17.21 -1.05 15.54
CA SER A 151 -17.79 0.29 15.35
C SER A 151 -16.92 1.37 16.00
N GLY A 152 -17.27 2.64 15.75
CA GLY A 152 -16.73 3.78 16.52
C GLY A 152 -15.49 4.43 15.94
N ALA A 153 -15.03 3.99 14.76
CA ALA A 153 -13.99 4.67 14.00
C ALA A 153 -14.61 5.63 12.96
N TYR A 154 -13.92 6.73 12.68
CA TYR A 154 -14.33 7.70 11.66
C TYR A 154 -13.11 8.11 10.83
N ILE A 155 -13.29 8.16 9.50
CA ILE A 155 -12.31 8.69 8.56
C ILE A 155 -12.99 9.83 7.81
N ASN A 156 -12.48 11.06 7.97
CA ASN A 156 -13.03 12.27 7.34
C ASN A 156 -14.57 12.38 7.49
N GLU A 157 -15.04 12.36 8.74
CA GLU A 157 -16.47 12.44 9.13
C GLU A 157 -17.35 11.24 8.75
N ARG A 158 -16.80 10.26 8.03
CA ARG A 158 -17.52 9.04 7.65
C ARG A 158 -17.22 7.93 8.63
N GLU A 159 -18.25 7.23 9.08
CA GLU A 159 -18.06 6.02 9.89
C GLU A 159 -17.21 5.01 9.11
N SER A 160 -16.24 4.42 9.80
CA SER A 160 -15.29 3.44 9.30
C SER A 160 -15.25 2.24 10.24
N HIS A 161 -14.61 1.16 9.81
CA HIS A 161 -14.34 -0.02 10.63
C HIS A 161 -12.85 -0.18 10.90
N ALA A 162 -12.08 0.90 10.74
CA ALA A 162 -10.64 0.94 10.95
C ALA A 162 -10.32 0.64 12.42
N ILE A 163 -9.71 -0.52 12.66
CA ILE A 163 -9.27 -0.94 14.00
C ILE A 163 -7.87 -0.44 14.32
N TYR A 164 -7.08 -0.15 13.29
CA TYR A 164 -5.73 0.39 13.42
C TYR A 164 -5.26 1.06 12.12
N GLN A 165 -4.40 2.06 12.24
CA GLN A 165 -3.77 2.74 11.12
C GLN A 165 -2.33 3.13 11.47
N PHE A 166 -1.40 3.00 10.53
CA PHE A 166 0.02 3.33 10.73
C PHE A 166 0.73 3.61 9.41
N ALA A 167 1.79 4.40 9.44
CA ALA A 167 2.65 4.62 8.27
C ALA A 167 3.76 3.56 8.25
N PRO A 168 3.97 2.84 7.13
CA PRO A 168 5.08 1.89 7.04
C PRO A 168 6.41 2.66 6.98
N VAL A 169 7.35 2.32 7.87
CA VAL A 169 8.67 2.97 7.96
C VAL A 169 9.79 2.19 7.28
N THR A 170 9.47 1.11 6.58
CA THR A 170 10.44 0.18 5.99
C THR A 170 10.47 0.32 4.47
N SER A 171 11.66 0.33 3.87
CA SER A 171 11.83 0.27 2.41
C SER A 171 11.25 -1.01 1.81
N PRO A 172 10.96 -1.03 0.50
CA PRO A 172 10.57 -2.24 -0.21
C PRO A 172 11.56 -3.40 0.00
N GLY A 173 11.06 -4.63 0.08
CA GLY A 173 11.85 -5.84 0.31
C GLY A 173 12.10 -6.20 1.78
N PHE A 174 11.88 -5.26 2.71
CA PHE A 174 11.95 -5.53 4.15
C PHE A 174 10.59 -5.95 4.73
N LYS A 175 10.56 -6.55 5.92
CA LYS A 175 9.30 -6.84 6.61
C LYS A 175 8.74 -5.58 7.27
N ILE A 176 7.46 -5.31 7.04
CA ILE A 176 6.66 -4.43 7.88
C ILE A 176 6.25 -5.26 9.10
N ILE A 177 6.70 -4.85 10.28
CA ILE A 177 6.35 -5.45 11.56
C ILE A 177 5.81 -4.32 12.42
N GLU A 178 4.49 -4.29 12.55
CA GLU A 178 3.80 -3.27 13.33
C GLU A 178 3.23 -3.91 14.59
N ILE A 179 3.61 -3.37 15.75
CA ILE A 179 3.13 -3.80 17.07
C ILE A 179 2.68 -2.53 17.80
N PRO A 180 1.36 -2.34 18.02
CA PRO A 180 0.87 -1.15 18.70
C PRO A 180 1.42 -1.05 20.13
N HIS A 181 2.05 0.08 20.46
CA HIS A 181 2.55 0.35 21.82
C HIS A 181 1.41 0.30 22.85
N ASN A 182 0.26 0.88 22.48
CA ASN A 182 -0.99 0.78 23.22
C ASN A 182 -2.05 0.24 22.28
N ILE A 183 -2.68 -0.88 22.64
CA ILE A 183 -3.76 -1.46 21.84
C ILE A 183 -5.00 -0.56 21.95
N LEU A 184 -5.41 0.02 20.84
CA LEU A 184 -6.70 0.69 20.71
C LEU A 184 -7.80 -0.38 20.65
N TYR A 185 -8.73 -0.33 21.60
CA TYR A 185 -9.86 -1.24 21.65
C TYR A 185 -11.11 -0.53 21.15
N LEU A 186 -11.73 -1.09 20.12
CA LEU A 186 -13.00 -0.60 19.58
C LEU A 186 -14.15 -1.53 19.95
N PRO A 187 -15.36 -0.99 20.18
CA PRO A 187 -16.54 -1.79 20.52
C PRO A 187 -16.86 -2.83 19.45
N VAL A 188 -17.22 -4.03 19.89
CA VAL A 188 -17.71 -5.10 19.02
C VAL A 188 -19.22 -4.97 18.80
N LYS A 189 -19.65 -4.96 17.54
CA LYS A 189 -21.04 -4.75 17.12
C LYS A 189 -21.99 -5.91 17.43
N ARG A 190 -21.47 -7.14 17.51
CA ARG A 190 -22.26 -8.39 17.56
C ARG A 190 -21.85 -9.26 18.74
N LYS A 191 -22.81 -9.95 19.34
CA LYS A 191 -22.58 -10.92 20.43
C LYS A 191 -22.30 -12.33 19.92
N GLN A 192 -22.76 -12.64 18.71
CA GLN A 192 -22.42 -13.86 17.99
C GLN A 192 -21.43 -13.52 16.86
N ILE A 193 -20.24 -14.11 16.90
CA ILE A 193 -19.20 -13.93 15.87
C ILE A 193 -19.05 -15.22 15.07
N ASP A 194 -19.67 -15.26 13.90
CA ASP A 194 -19.57 -16.33 12.91
C ASP A 194 -18.46 -16.08 11.87
N ASN A 195 -18.04 -14.82 11.70
CA ASN A 195 -16.98 -14.42 10.79
C ASN A 195 -16.20 -13.21 11.30
N ILE A 196 -14.87 -13.29 11.19
CA ILE A 196 -13.99 -12.12 11.30
C ILE A 196 -13.35 -11.93 9.92
N SER A 197 -13.50 -10.73 9.38
CA SER A 197 -12.91 -10.30 8.12
C SER A 197 -12.15 -9.00 8.34
N LEU A 198 -10.92 -8.96 7.84
CA LEU A 198 -10.05 -7.81 7.82
C LEU A 198 -9.80 -7.37 6.39
N SER A 199 -9.81 -6.07 6.12
CA SER A 199 -9.32 -5.50 4.86
C SER A 199 -8.18 -4.54 5.12
N ILE A 200 -7.14 -4.64 4.28
CA ILE A 200 -5.93 -3.84 4.39
C ILE A 200 -5.87 -2.87 3.20
N THR A 201 -5.95 -1.58 3.47
CA THR A 201 -6.08 -0.54 2.45
C THR A 201 -5.06 0.59 2.59
N ASP A 202 -4.91 1.39 1.53
CA ASP A 202 -4.19 2.67 1.55
C ASP A 202 -5.05 3.82 2.11
N GLN A 203 -4.49 5.04 2.11
CA GLN A 203 -5.17 6.29 2.49
C GLN A 203 -6.45 6.59 1.70
N ASP A 204 -6.60 6.05 0.50
CA ASP A 204 -7.74 6.28 -0.39
C ASP A 204 -8.79 5.17 -0.28
N GLY A 205 -8.59 4.19 0.62
CA GLY A 205 -9.46 3.04 0.79
C GLY A 205 -9.29 1.95 -0.28
N ARG A 206 -8.20 2.00 -1.07
CA ARG A 206 -7.91 0.96 -2.06
C ARG A 206 -7.17 -0.19 -1.41
N LEU A 207 -7.55 -1.42 -1.75
CA LEU A 207 -6.85 -2.61 -1.28
C LEU A 207 -5.39 -2.58 -1.69
N LEU A 208 -4.50 -2.85 -0.74
CA LEU A 208 -3.07 -2.95 -1.03
C LEU A 208 -2.77 -4.24 -1.80
N ASN A 209 -1.78 -4.20 -2.67
CA ASN A 209 -1.29 -5.38 -3.38
C ASN A 209 0.07 -5.79 -2.80
N PHE A 210 0.08 -6.81 -1.96
CA PHE A 210 1.32 -7.37 -1.40
C PHE A 210 1.92 -8.47 -2.29
N ARG A 211 1.58 -8.54 -3.57
CA ARG A 211 2.15 -9.47 -4.56
C ARG A 211 2.18 -10.95 -4.10
N GLY A 212 1.16 -11.38 -3.35
CA GLY A 212 1.02 -12.74 -2.83
C GLY A 212 1.88 -13.06 -1.60
N GLU A 213 2.50 -12.05 -0.98
CA GLU A 213 3.22 -12.19 0.29
C GLU A 213 2.27 -12.60 1.42
N THR A 214 2.81 -13.31 2.41
CA THR A 214 2.01 -13.75 3.56
C THR A 214 1.78 -12.59 4.52
N ILE A 215 0.51 -12.24 4.72
CA ILE A 215 0.03 -11.25 5.67
C ILE A 215 -0.41 -12.00 6.92
N THR A 216 -0.01 -11.53 8.11
CA THR A 216 -0.48 -12.03 9.40
C THR A 216 -0.96 -10.89 10.27
N VAL A 217 -2.16 -11.03 10.83
CA VAL A 217 -2.77 -10.04 11.71
C VAL A 217 -3.25 -10.73 12.98
N GLY A 218 -2.84 -10.19 14.12
CA GLY A 218 -3.32 -10.61 15.43
C GLY A 218 -4.34 -9.65 15.99
N LEU A 219 -5.42 -10.17 16.54
CA LEU A 219 -6.46 -9.42 17.24
C LEU A 219 -6.60 -9.93 18.68
N HIS A 220 -6.94 -9.03 19.58
CA HIS A 220 -7.26 -9.36 20.97
C HIS A 220 -8.64 -8.82 21.33
N LEU A 221 -9.53 -9.74 21.68
CA LEU A 221 -10.88 -9.49 22.17
C LEU A 221 -10.89 -9.59 23.69
N LYS A 222 -11.44 -8.56 24.34
CA LYS A 222 -11.64 -8.54 25.79
C LYS A 222 -13.06 -8.14 26.14
N GLU A 223 -13.51 -8.67 27.28
CA GLU A 223 -14.68 -8.16 27.99
C GLU A 223 -14.32 -6.82 28.65
N ASP A 224 -15.18 -5.82 28.49
CA ASP A 224 -14.98 -4.51 29.11
C ASP A 224 -15.30 -4.58 30.61
N GLY A 225 -14.48 -3.91 31.43
CA GLY A 225 -14.77 -3.77 32.86
C GLY A 225 -16.03 -2.92 33.06
N ILE A 226 -16.81 -3.24 34.11
CA ILE A 226 -17.88 -2.36 34.61
C ILE A 226 -17.23 -1.12 35.22
#